data_AF-A0A6N6MP90-F1
#
_entry.id   AF-A0A6N6MP90-F1
#
_cell.length_a   1.000
_cell.length_b   1.000
_cell.length_c   1.000
_cell.angle_alpha   90.00
_cell.angle_beta   90.00
_cell.angle_gamma   90.00
#
_symmetry.space_group_name_H-M   'P 1'
#
loop_
_entity.id
_entity.type
_entity.pdbx_description
1 polymer ?
#
loop_
_entity_poly.entity_id
_entity_poly.type
_entity_poly.pdbx_seq_one_letter_code
_entity_poly.pdbx_strand_id
1 'polypeptide(L)'
;MNIGKTIAKLFNRKPKNPNEFVKSFIKQSKTQRVQLELIKDNEVILQVDSLKFTPSWFKLFNISNDKYQNGYVVFFVIDSEKLKTSDKYNRYKKSNLQLLELDEEIDDGTEIRTFAKFVKHTDDEITLGKIMKEILDVIIKTDENDPQALFVIREINVSG
;
A
#
# COMPACT_ATOMS: atom_id res chain seq x y z
N MET A 1 24.84 30.66 -2.66
CA MET A 1 24.88 29.20 -2.89
C MET A 1 23.56 28.62 -2.38
N ASN A 2 22.72 28.08 -3.27
CA ASN A 2 21.28 27.95 -3.02
C ASN A 2 20.92 26.55 -2.51
N ILE A 3 20.84 26.39 -1.19
CA ILE A 3 20.64 25.11 -0.47
C ILE A 3 19.34 24.40 -0.90
N GLY A 4 18.30 25.14 -1.30
CA GLY A 4 17.02 24.60 -1.76
C GLY A 4 17.08 23.81 -3.08
N LYS A 5 18.03 24.13 -3.99
CA LYS A 5 18.18 23.41 -5.27
C LYS A 5 18.86 22.04 -5.11
N THR A 6 19.56 21.81 -4.00
CA THR A 6 20.27 20.56 -3.71
C THR A 6 19.32 19.50 -3.13
N ILE A 7 18.35 19.92 -2.31
CA ILE A 7 17.35 19.01 -1.72
C ILE A 7 16.39 18.48 -2.79
N ALA A 8 15.90 19.34 -3.70
CA ALA A 8 15.03 18.92 -4.81
C ALA A 8 15.70 17.90 -5.76
N LYS A 9 17.03 18.00 -5.98
CA LYS A 9 17.77 17.03 -6.79
C LYS A 9 17.94 15.66 -6.13
N LEU A 10 17.89 15.58 -4.79
CA LEU A 10 17.94 14.33 -4.04
C LEU A 10 16.62 13.54 -4.10
N PHE A 11 15.49 14.22 -4.33
CA PHE A 11 14.18 13.60 -4.55
C PHE A 11 13.90 13.23 -6.02
N ASN A 12 14.57 13.90 -6.98
CA ASN A 12 14.42 13.62 -8.42
C ASN A 12 15.31 12.48 -8.97
N ARG A 13 16.02 11.74 -8.11
CA ARG A 13 16.81 10.60 -8.56
C ARG A 13 15.91 9.37 -8.67
N LYS A 14 15.76 8.84 -9.89
CA LYS A 14 14.98 7.61 -10.15
C LYS A 14 15.50 6.47 -9.26
N PRO A 15 14.63 5.80 -8.49
CA PRO A 15 15.03 4.61 -7.72
C PRO A 15 15.48 3.50 -8.69
N LYS A 16 16.57 2.83 -8.35
CA LYS A 16 17.19 1.79 -9.20
C LYS A 16 16.62 0.39 -8.96
N ASN A 17 15.88 0.20 -7.87
CA ASN A 17 15.33 -1.10 -7.44
C ASN A 17 14.14 -0.89 -6.49
N PRO A 18 13.32 -1.93 -6.20
CA PRO A 18 12.17 -1.83 -5.31
C PRO A 18 12.50 -1.33 -3.90
N ASN A 19 13.67 -1.71 -3.36
CA ASN A 19 14.07 -1.27 -2.02
C ASN A 19 14.29 0.25 -1.96
N GLU A 20 14.85 0.85 -3.02
CA GLU A 20 14.98 2.30 -3.09
C GLU A 20 13.61 3.02 -3.15
N PHE A 21 12.59 2.41 -3.77
CA PHE A 21 11.21 2.93 -3.75
C PHE A 21 10.61 2.91 -2.34
N VAL A 22 10.68 1.76 -1.65
CA VAL A 22 10.17 1.62 -0.28
C VAL A 22 10.90 2.59 0.67
N LYS A 23 12.22 2.71 0.53
CA LYS A 23 13.02 3.66 1.31
C LYS A 23 12.61 5.11 1.06
N SER A 24 12.39 5.48 -0.21
CA SER A 24 11.93 6.83 -0.58
C SER A 24 10.54 7.11 0.00
N PHE A 25 9.63 6.15 -0.10
CA PHE A 25 8.29 6.23 0.47
C PHE A 25 8.33 6.44 1.99
N ILE A 26 9.06 5.60 2.74
CA ILE A 26 9.21 5.74 4.21
C ILE A 26 9.76 7.13 4.56
N LYS A 27 10.78 7.60 3.84
CA LYS A 27 11.37 8.92 4.06
C LYS A 27 10.36 10.05 3.85
N GLN A 28 9.61 10.02 2.75
CA GLN A 28 8.60 11.05 2.44
C GLN A 28 7.43 11.01 3.42
N SER A 29 7.02 9.81 3.84
CA SER A 29 5.97 9.58 4.84
C SER A 29 6.28 10.19 6.22
N LYS A 30 7.51 10.65 6.45
CA LYS A 30 7.86 11.38 7.68
C LYS A 30 7.37 12.82 7.66
N THR A 31 7.25 13.44 6.49
CA THR A 31 6.98 14.88 6.35
C THR A 31 5.70 15.19 5.59
N GLN A 32 5.19 14.26 4.78
CA GLN A 32 4.01 14.45 3.94
C GLN A 32 3.18 13.16 3.86
N ARG A 33 1.88 13.30 3.58
CA ARG A 33 1.04 12.14 3.26
C ARG A 33 1.37 11.68 1.84
N VAL A 34 1.83 10.45 1.74
CA VAL A 34 2.14 9.78 0.47
C VAL A 34 1.55 8.39 0.46
N GLN A 35 1.27 7.91 -0.73
CA GLN A 35 0.79 6.57 -1.01
C GLN A 35 1.73 5.89 -2.00
N LEU A 36 2.12 4.65 -1.71
CA LEU A 36 2.87 3.80 -2.62
C LEU A 36 1.92 2.80 -3.28
N GLU A 37 1.76 2.91 -4.60
CA GLU A 37 0.94 2.01 -5.41
C GLU A 37 1.84 1.02 -6.15
N LEU A 38 1.38 -0.23 -6.24
CA LEU A 38 1.88 -1.23 -7.15
C LEU A 38 0.90 -1.35 -8.30
N ILE A 39 1.31 -1.08 -9.54
CA ILE A 39 0.46 -1.13 -10.73
C ILE A 39 0.87 -2.31 -11.60
N LYS A 40 -0.09 -2.99 -12.23
CA LYS A 40 0.16 -4.01 -13.26
C LYS A 40 -1.02 -4.03 -14.23
N ASP A 41 -0.76 -4.10 -15.53
CA ASP A 41 -1.81 -4.18 -16.57
C ASP A 41 -2.88 -3.07 -16.46
N ASN A 42 -2.45 -1.86 -16.07
CA ASN A 42 -3.30 -0.70 -15.76
C ASN A 42 -4.20 -0.82 -14.51
N GLU A 43 -3.97 -1.82 -13.66
CA GLU A 43 -4.68 -2.02 -12.39
C GLU A 43 -3.76 -1.75 -11.19
N VAL A 44 -4.26 -1.12 -10.13
CA VAL A 44 -3.56 -1.04 -8.85
C VAL A 44 -3.72 -2.38 -8.13
N ILE A 45 -2.61 -3.09 -7.97
CA ILE A 45 -2.58 -4.44 -7.40
C ILE A 45 -2.06 -4.50 -5.96
N LEU A 46 -1.51 -3.40 -5.45
CA LEU A 46 -1.18 -3.23 -4.03
C LEU A 46 -1.14 -1.73 -3.75
N GLN A 47 -1.58 -1.31 -2.58
CA GLN A 47 -1.46 0.09 -2.17
C GLN A 47 -0.97 0.15 -0.73
N VAL A 48 -0.07 1.07 -0.43
CA VAL A 48 0.44 1.32 0.92
C VAL A 48 0.26 2.79 1.28
N ASP A 49 -0.51 3.09 2.31
CA ASP A 49 -0.71 4.46 2.82
C ASP A 49 -0.13 4.60 4.23
N SER A 50 0.37 5.81 4.55
CA SER A 50 0.84 6.16 5.89
C SER A 50 -0.30 6.75 6.72
N LEU A 51 -0.61 6.10 7.84
CA LEU A 51 -1.65 6.56 8.78
C LEU A 51 -1.17 7.70 9.71
N LYS A 52 0.00 8.29 9.46
CA LYS A 52 0.51 9.40 10.27
C LYS A 52 -0.31 10.69 10.10
N PHE A 53 -0.80 10.94 8.89
CA PHE A 53 -1.44 12.21 8.52
C PHE A 53 -2.95 12.09 8.31
N THR A 54 -3.49 10.88 8.42
CA THR A 54 -4.90 10.61 8.24
C THR A 54 -5.50 10.34 9.60
N PRO A 55 -6.38 11.19 10.15
CA PRO A 55 -7.26 10.78 11.24
C PRO A 55 -8.16 9.69 10.66
N SER A 56 -7.83 8.44 10.95
CA SER A 56 -8.26 7.26 10.19
C SER A 56 -9.75 7.30 9.76
N TRP A 57 -9.97 7.27 8.45
CA TRP A 57 -11.25 7.02 7.79
C TRP A 57 -11.69 5.56 7.89
N PHE A 58 -11.44 4.91 9.02
CA PHE A 58 -11.93 3.55 9.26
C PHE A 58 -13.00 3.56 10.34
N LYS A 59 -14.13 4.18 10.03
CA LYS A 59 -15.37 4.03 10.81
C LYS A 59 -15.85 2.56 10.86
N LEU A 60 -15.31 1.73 9.96
CA LEU A 60 -15.70 0.34 9.68
C LEU A 60 -15.01 -0.69 10.59
N PHE A 61 -13.86 -0.36 11.17
CA PHE A 61 -13.21 -1.23 12.12
C PHE A 61 -13.38 -0.57 13.48
N ASN A 62 -14.30 -1.10 14.31
CA ASN A 62 -14.52 -0.66 15.70
C ASN A 62 -13.28 -0.93 16.56
N ILE A 63 -12.20 -0.22 16.26
CA ILE A 63 -10.83 -0.45 16.67
C ILE A 63 -10.39 0.86 17.36
N SER A 64 -9.78 0.74 18.53
CA SER A 64 -9.35 1.95 19.25
C SER A 64 -8.36 2.73 18.40
N ASN A 65 -8.66 4.01 18.19
CA ASN A 65 -7.82 4.94 17.42
C ASN A 65 -6.36 4.89 17.87
N ASP A 66 -6.11 4.67 19.16
CA ASP A 66 -4.77 4.63 19.77
C ASP A 66 -3.89 3.47 19.25
N LYS A 67 -4.49 2.36 18.80
CA LYS A 67 -3.74 1.18 18.35
C LYS A 67 -3.26 1.27 16.89
N TYR A 68 -3.90 2.10 16.07
CA TYR A 68 -3.72 2.10 14.61
C TYR A 68 -3.28 3.48 14.07
N GLN A 69 -2.76 4.34 14.94
CA GLN A 69 -2.01 5.53 14.53
C GLN A 69 -0.53 5.19 14.35
N ASN A 70 0.17 6.03 13.57
CA ASN A 70 1.61 5.89 13.35
C ASN A 70 1.98 4.49 12.85
N GLY A 71 1.51 4.17 11.65
CA GLY A 71 1.76 2.92 10.96
C GLY A 71 1.53 3.04 9.46
N TYR A 72 1.64 1.90 8.78
CA TYR A 72 1.30 1.75 7.38
C TYR A 72 0.13 0.78 7.25
N VAL A 73 -0.73 0.99 6.25
CA VAL A 73 -1.72 -0.01 5.85
C VAL A 73 -1.45 -0.42 4.43
N VAL A 74 -1.39 -1.74 4.22
CA VAL A 74 -1.26 -2.35 2.90
C VAL A 74 -2.63 -2.86 2.46
N PHE A 75 -3.15 -2.33 1.36
CA PHE A 75 -4.46 -2.63 0.80
C PHE A 75 -4.35 -3.49 -0.46
N PHE A 76 -5.38 -4.32 -0.64
CA PHE A 76 -5.70 -5.02 -1.87
C PHE A 76 -7.21 -5.10 -2.04
N VAL A 77 -7.75 -4.88 -3.24
CA VAL A 77 -9.20 -4.86 -3.50
C VAL A 77 -9.54 -5.94 -4.53
N ILE A 78 -10.63 -6.67 -4.29
CA ILE A 78 -11.20 -7.64 -5.24
C ILE A 78 -12.66 -7.27 -5.48
N ASP A 79 -13.07 -7.25 -6.75
CA ASP A 79 -14.48 -7.21 -7.16
C ASP A 79 -15.26 -8.43 -6.62
N SER A 80 -16.35 -8.17 -5.88
CA SER A 80 -17.09 -9.19 -5.14
C SER A 80 -17.81 -10.19 -6.02
N GLU A 81 -18.23 -9.79 -7.23
CA GLU A 81 -18.86 -10.72 -8.19
C GLU A 81 -17.86 -11.82 -8.63
N LYS A 82 -16.56 -11.52 -8.54
CA LYS A 82 -15.49 -12.44 -8.89
C LYS A 82 -14.90 -13.16 -7.67
N LEU A 83 -15.30 -12.87 -6.43
CA LEU A 83 -14.68 -13.48 -5.24
C LEU A 83 -14.73 -15.00 -5.24
N LYS A 84 -15.88 -15.61 -5.58
CA LYS A 84 -16.05 -17.08 -5.53
C LYS A 84 -15.26 -17.82 -6.61
N THR A 85 -15.00 -17.17 -7.73
CA THR A 85 -14.23 -17.71 -8.87
C THR A 85 -12.80 -17.17 -8.92
N SER A 86 -12.45 -16.23 -8.05
CA SER A 86 -11.14 -15.59 -8.02
C SER A 86 -10.11 -16.54 -7.46
N ASP A 87 -9.18 -16.94 -8.32
CA ASP A 87 -7.99 -17.67 -7.90
C ASP A 87 -7.20 -16.90 -6.84
N LYS A 88 -7.21 -15.55 -6.88
CA LYS A 88 -6.53 -14.70 -5.89
C LYS A 88 -7.13 -14.90 -4.50
N TYR A 89 -8.47 -14.87 -4.40
CA TYR A 89 -9.18 -15.09 -3.14
C TYR A 89 -9.03 -16.53 -2.63
N ASN A 90 -9.16 -17.52 -3.51
CA ASN A 90 -8.99 -18.93 -3.16
C ASN A 90 -7.58 -19.25 -2.64
N ARG A 91 -6.54 -18.62 -3.21
CA ARG A 91 -5.17 -18.73 -2.70
C ARG A 91 -5.02 -18.08 -1.33
N TYR A 92 -5.56 -16.88 -1.15
CA TYR A 92 -5.56 -16.20 0.15
C TYR A 92 -6.20 -17.07 1.25
N LYS A 93 -7.40 -17.63 1.01
CA LYS A 93 -8.10 -18.50 1.98
C LYS A 93 -7.35 -19.79 2.32
N LYS A 94 -6.44 -20.25 1.45
CA LYS A 94 -5.58 -21.43 1.67
C LYS A 94 -4.22 -21.09 2.30
N SER A 95 -3.91 -19.81 2.48
CA SER A 95 -2.64 -19.35 3.02
C SER A 95 -2.71 -19.13 4.54
N ASN A 96 -1.55 -18.94 5.16
CA ASN A 96 -1.45 -18.51 6.56
C ASN A 96 -1.50 -16.98 6.71
N LEU A 97 -1.71 -16.24 5.62
CA LEU A 97 -1.73 -14.79 5.64
C LEU A 97 -2.98 -14.30 6.37
N GLN A 98 -2.79 -13.51 7.41
CA GLN A 98 -3.89 -12.90 8.16
C GLN A 98 -4.07 -11.46 7.68
N LEU A 99 -5.15 -11.21 6.93
CA LEU A 99 -5.58 -9.89 6.51
C LEU A 99 -6.93 -9.58 7.15
N LEU A 100 -7.17 -8.31 7.42
CA LEU A 100 -8.51 -7.82 7.70
C LEU A 100 -9.29 -7.80 6.38
N GLU A 101 -10.48 -8.38 6.38
CA GLU A 101 -11.38 -8.38 5.22
C GLU A 101 -12.52 -7.37 5.47
N LEU A 102 -12.87 -6.59 4.46
CA LEU A 102 -13.92 -5.60 4.51
C LEU A 102 -14.75 -5.68 3.24
N ASP A 103 -16.05 -5.87 3.38
CA ASP A 103 -17.00 -5.72 2.29
C ASP A 103 -17.34 -4.22 2.14
N GLU A 104 -17.18 -3.69 0.93
CA GLU A 104 -17.49 -2.30 0.58
C GLU A 104 -18.32 -2.26 -0.70
N GLU A 105 -18.96 -1.13 -0.93
CA GLU A 105 -19.64 -0.81 -2.19
C GLU A 105 -19.04 0.49 -2.68
N ILE A 106 -18.56 0.54 -3.92
CA ILE A 106 -18.07 1.78 -4.53
C ILE A 106 -19.24 2.55 -5.15
N ASP A 107 -19.02 3.82 -5.50
CA ASP A 107 -20.06 4.79 -5.90
C ASP A 107 -21.00 4.33 -7.05
N ASP A 108 -20.57 3.36 -7.86
CA ASP A 108 -21.37 2.81 -8.97
C ASP A 108 -22.21 1.58 -8.59
N GLY A 109 -22.24 1.21 -7.31
CA GLY A 109 -22.97 0.04 -6.79
C GLY A 109 -22.19 -1.27 -6.90
N THR A 110 -20.94 -1.26 -7.37
CA THR A 110 -20.12 -2.46 -7.41
C THR A 110 -19.72 -2.87 -5.99
N GLU A 111 -20.16 -4.05 -5.58
CA GLU A 111 -19.67 -4.68 -4.36
C GLU A 111 -18.20 -5.08 -4.55
N ILE A 112 -17.35 -4.68 -3.61
CA ILE A 112 -15.93 -5.03 -3.55
C ILE A 112 -15.59 -5.60 -2.18
N ARG A 113 -14.49 -6.33 -2.10
CA ARG A 113 -13.87 -6.75 -0.85
C ARG A 113 -12.45 -6.24 -0.77
N THR A 114 -12.21 -5.43 0.25
CA THR A 114 -10.89 -4.89 0.57
C THR A 114 -10.22 -5.73 1.63
N PHE A 115 -8.97 -6.08 1.37
CA PHE A 115 -8.09 -6.78 2.27
C PHE A 115 -7.02 -5.82 2.76
N ALA A 116 -6.83 -5.74 4.08
CA ALA A 116 -5.92 -4.80 4.69
C ALA A 116 -4.96 -5.49 5.68
N LYS A 117 -3.67 -5.15 5.61
CA LYS A 117 -2.67 -5.49 6.64
C LYS A 117 -2.17 -4.21 7.28
N PHE A 118 -2.41 -4.06 8.58
CA PHE A 118 -1.76 -3.00 9.36
C PHE A 118 -0.33 -3.43 9.70
N VAL A 119 0.59 -2.51 9.48
CA VAL A 119 1.99 -2.63 9.84
C VAL A 119 2.32 -1.51 10.79
N LYS A 120 2.67 -1.86 12.04
CA LYS A 120 3.17 -0.87 13.01
C LYS A 120 4.34 -0.12 12.36
N HIS A 121 4.42 1.21 12.58
CA HIS A 121 5.43 2.02 11.93
C HIS A 121 6.84 1.43 12.07
N THR A 122 7.52 1.42 10.94
CA THR A 122 8.88 0.90 10.78
C THR A 122 9.67 1.87 9.91
N ASP A 123 10.93 2.05 10.28
CA ASP A 123 11.93 2.74 9.47
C ASP A 123 12.78 1.76 8.63
N ASP A 124 12.54 0.45 8.79
CA ASP A 124 13.22 -0.60 8.03
C ASP A 124 12.47 -0.92 6.73
N GLU A 125 13.04 -0.47 5.62
CA GLU A 125 12.51 -0.74 4.27
C GLU A 125 12.45 -2.24 3.94
N ILE A 126 13.33 -3.06 4.52
CA ILE A 126 13.38 -4.51 4.26
C ILE A 126 12.17 -5.18 4.88
N THR A 127 11.80 -4.80 6.10
CA THR A 127 10.62 -5.33 6.79
C THR A 127 9.34 -5.01 6.01
N LEU A 128 9.14 -3.74 5.61
CA LEU A 128 7.95 -3.35 4.84
C LEU A 128 7.92 -4.07 3.48
N GLY A 129 9.06 -4.13 2.79
CA GLY A 129 9.19 -4.86 1.52
C GLY A 129 8.88 -6.36 1.64
N LYS A 130 9.31 -7.02 2.72
CA LYS A 130 8.98 -8.45 2.97
C LYS A 130 7.49 -8.67 3.18
N ILE A 131 6.81 -7.80 3.91
CA ILE A 131 5.35 -7.89 4.13
C ILE A 131 4.61 -7.70 2.80
N MET A 132 5.00 -6.71 2.01
CA MET A 132 4.43 -6.51 0.67
C MET A 132 4.66 -7.75 -0.20
N LYS A 133 5.87 -8.31 -0.21
CA LYS A 133 6.19 -9.52 -0.98
C LYS A 133 5.36 -10.72 -0.54
N GLU A 134 5.21 -10.95 0.77
CA GLU A 134 4.39 -12.03 1.33
C GLU A 134 2.94 -11.96 0.80
N ILE A 135 2.36 -10.76 0.78
CA ILE A 135 1.02 -10.52 0.25
C ILE A 135 0.97 -10.83 -1.25
N LEU A 136 1.94 -10.32 -2.03
CA LEU A 136 1.99 -10.51 -3.49
C LEU A 136 2.19 -11.99 -3.89
N ASP A 137 3.05 -12.71 -3.19
CA ASP A 137 3.34 -14.12 -3.47
C ASP A 137 2.09 -14.99 -3.27
N VAL A 138 1.28 -14.68 -2.24
CA VAL A 138 0.04 -15.40 -1.95
C VAL A 138 -1.06 -15.03 -2.94
N ILE A 139 -1.28 -13.73 -3.15
CA ILE A 139 -2.47 -13.23 -3.83
C ILE A 139 -2.27 -13.20 -5.34
N ILE A 140 -1.10 -12.76 -5.81
CA ILE A 140 -0.90 -12.38 -7.21
C ILE A 140 -0.04 -13.38 -7.96
N LYS A 141 0.98 -13.98 -7.31
CA LYS A 141 2.01 -14.80 -7.97
C LYS A 141 2.55 -14.08 -9.21
N THR A 142 3.41 -13.08 -8.99
CA THR A 142 4.02 -12.33 -10.08
C THR A 142 5.43 -12.86 -10.40
N ASP A 143 5.70 -13.08 -11.68
CA ASP A 143 7.04 -13.39 -12.21
C ASP A 143 7.75 -12.11 -12.74
N GLU A 144 7.19 -10.92 -12.44
CA GLU A 144 7.68 -9.62 -12.91
C GLU A 144 9.01 -9.22 -12.23
N ASN A 145 9.99 -8.86 -13.04
CA ASN A 145 11.34 -8.50 -12.62
C ASN A 145 11.65 -7.01 -12.81
N ASP A 146 10.81 -6.25 -13.53
CA ASP A 146 10.97 -4.80 -13.70
C ASP A 146 10.31 -4.02 -12.53
N PRO A 147 11.10 -3.33 -11.68
CA PRO A 147 10.57 -2.54 -10.59
C PRO A 147 9.79 -1.28 -11.02
N GLN A 148 9.98 -0.76 -12.24
CA GLN A 148 9.28 0.45 -12.71
C GLN A 148 7.92 0.15 -13.32
N ALA A 149 7.70 -1.07 -13.83
CA ALA A 149 6.36 -1.53 -14.20
C ALA A 149 5.43 -1.58 -12.99
N LEU A 150 6.00 -1.56 -11.79
CA LEU A 150 5.39 -1.92 -10.55
C LEU A 150 5.12 -0.71 -9.64
N PHE A 151 6.05 0.18 -9.32
CA PHE A 151 5.83 1.14 -8.21
C PHE A 151 5.57 2.60 -8.60
N VAL A 152 4.56 3.23 -7.99
CA VAL A 152 4.25 4.67 -8.06
C VAL A 152 4.11 5.28 -6.67
N ILE A 153 4.74 6.43 -6.41
CA ILE A 153 4.52 7.21 -5.19
C ILE A 153 3.64 8.42 -5.53
N ARG A 154 2.48 8.53 -4.87
CA ARG A 154 1.52 9.62 -5.04
C ARG A 154 1.51 10.49 -3.78
N GLU A 155 1.73 11.79 -3.94
CA GLU A 155 1.54 12.78 -2.86
C GLU A 155 0.05 13.08 -2.71
N ILE A 156 -0.46 13.03 -1.48
CA ILE A 156 -1.87 13.28 -1.18
C ILE A 156 -1.98 14.60 -0.44
N ASN A 157 -2.66 15.57 -1.05
CA ASN A 157 -2.96 16.84 -0.40
C ASN A 157 -3.90 16.61 0.78
N VAL A 158 -3.41 16.88 1.98
CA VAL A 158 -4.23 16.89 3.20
C VAL A 158 -4.74 18.31 3.38
N SER A 159 -5.78 18.67 2.65
CA SER A 159 -6.54 19.90 2.93
C SER A 159 -7.44 19.59 4.13
N GLY A 160 -7.10 20.11 5.30
CA GLY A 160 -7.98 20.17 6.46
C GLY A 160 -8.90 21.37 6.38
#